data_AF-A0A7S0LL92-F1
#
_entry.id   AF-A0A7S0LL92-F1
#
_cell.length_a   1.000
_cell.length_b   1.000
_cell.length_c   1.000
_cell.angle_alpha   90.00
_cell.angle_beta   90.00
_cell.angle_gamma   90.00
#
_symmetry.space_group_name_H-M   'P 1'
#
loop_
_entity.id
_entity.type
_entity.pdbx_description
1 polymer ?
#
loop_
_entity_poly.entity_id
_entity_poly.type
_entity_poly.pdbx_seq_one_letter_code
_entity_poly.pdbx_strand_id
1 'polypeptide(L)'
;SAGFTFSMNENWLPPGGLCADYFVTATMLREPIARVLSQWDHMLDVLVTFGVAQATSTNLRTYGDLWSEDARERLRIAPAVGDNLLTRTLLGQRGFALPLGGIGEEHYVQARKVLLRFDVLLILEEFCPAGLQAGLRGWRQAPMKLPHARKAQQQSSRPNRPGHDALIGLLRSLNHWDSMLYAEARTISARDCKVWQSFLRARPGHARNYS
;
A
#
# COMPACT_ATOMS: atom_id res chain seq x y z
N SER A 1 7.98 25.64 -5.28
CA SER A 1 8.20 25.02 -3.96
C SER A 1 8.46 23.54 -4.16
N ALA A 2 9.53 23.01 -3.58
CA ALA A 2 9.81 21.58 -3.59
C ALA A 2 8.76 20.88 -2.71
N GLY A 3 7.97 19.99 -3.30
CA GLY A 3 7.04 19.14 -2.56
C GLY A 3 7.80 17.93 -2.01
N PHE A 4 7.38 17.44 -0.84
CA PHE A 4 7.86 16.17 -0.31
C PHE A 4 7.11 15.02 -1.00
N THR A 5 7.85 14.03 -1.48
CA THR A 5 7.28 12.77 -1.99
C THR A 5 7.51 11.70 -0.93
N PHE A 6 6.44 11.02 -0.53
CA PHE A 6 6.53 9.82 0.29
C PHE A 6 6.49 8.59 -0.63
N SER A 7 7.40 7.65 -0.39
CA SER A 7 7.27 6.29 -0.91
C SER A 7 7.24 5.32 0.27
N MET A 8 6.42 4.29 0.16
CA MET A 8 6.50 3.18 1.11
C MET A 8 7.72 2.34 0.75
N ASN A 9 8.47 1.90 1.76
CA ASN A 9 9.41 0.81 1.59
C ASN A 9 8.62 -0.50 1.64
N GLU A 10 8.52 -1.21 0.51
CA GLU A 10 7.76 -2.46 0.40
C GLU A 10 8.53 -3.69 0.88
N ASN A 11 9.69 -3.51 1.52
CA ASN A 11 10.39 -4.59 2.18
C ASN A 11 9.60 -5.10 3.40
N TRP A 12 9.76 -6.39 3.69
CA TRP A 12 9.17 -6.98 4.89
C TRP A 12 9.82 -6.40 6.15
N LEU A 13 9.02 -6.27 7.21
CA LEU A 13 9.50 -5.71 8.47
C LEU A 13 10.34 -6.77 9.21
N PRO A 14 11.62 -6.51 9.52
CA PRO A 14 12.42 -7.47 10.30
C PRO A 14 11.89 -7.56 11.73
N PRO A 15 12.04 -8.70 12.42
CA PRO A 15 11.71 -8.82 13.84
C PRO A 15 12.41 -7.73 14.66
N GLY A 16 11.65 -6.99 15.47
CA GLY A 16 12.19 -5.86 16.23
C GLY A 16 12.49 -4.60 15.40
N GLY A 17 12.15 -4.57 14.11
CA GLY A 17 12.42 -3.43 13.22
C GLY A 17 11.68 -2.13 13.57
N LEU A 18 10.68 -2.18 14.46
CA LEU A 18 10.04 -0.99 15.01
C LEU A 18 10.77 -0.55 16.28
N CYS A 19 11.64 0.44 16.14
CA CYS A 19 12.34 1.09 17.24
C CYS A 19 11.45 2.17 17.90
N ALA A 20 10.32 1.73 18.46
CA ALA A 20 9.25 2.61 18.96
C ALA A 20 9.71 3.63 20.03
N ASP A 21 10.74 3.30 20.81
CA ASP A 21 11.25 4.19 21.86
C ASP A 21 12.12 5.33 21.32
N TYR A 22 12.64 5.20 20.09
CA TYR A 22 13.62 6.12 19.52
C TYR A 22 13.12 6.85 18.27
N PHE A 23 12.17 6.27 17.54
CA PHE A 23 11.70 6.79 16.27
C PHE A 23 10.19 6.80 16.19
N VAL A 24 9.64 7.83 15.54
CA VAL A 24 8.26 7.82 15.06
C VAL A 24 8.19 6.86 13.88
N THR A 25 7.40 5.82 14.01
CA THR A 25 7.17 4.81 12.98
C THR A 25 5.89 5.15 12.20
N ALA A 26 6.01 5.26 10.89
CA ALA A 26 4.89 5.54 10.01
C ALA A 26 4.79 4.47 8.94
N THR A 27 3.56 4.12 8.56
CA THR A 27 3.30 3.30 7.38
C THR A 27 2.19 3.91 6.53
N MET A 28 2.19 3.57 5.25
CA MET A 28 1.20 4.02 4.29
C MET A 28 0.49 2.82 3.69
N LEU A 29 -0.84 2.84 3.72
CA LEU A 29 -1.67 1.79 3.17
C LEU A 29 -2.44 2.34 1.97
N ARG A 30 -2.79 1.42 1.08
CA ARG A 30 -3.60 1.63 -0.11
C ARG A 30 -4.68 0.56 -0.14
N GLU A 31 -5.82 0.84 -0.77
CA GLU A 31 -6.86 -0.17 -0.98
C GLU A 31 -6.25 -1.43 -1.62
N PRO A 32 -6.45 -2.63 -1.04
CA PRO A 32 -5.69 -3.82 -1.41
C PRO A 32 -5.76 -4.17 -2.89
N ILE A 33 -6.94 -4.10 -3.52
CA ILE A 33 -7.10 -4.48 -4.93
C ILE A 33 -6.41 -3.45 -5.84
N ALA A 34 -6.62 -2.16 -5.57
CA ALA A 34 -5.96 -1.08 -6.27
C ALA A 34 -4.42 -1.18 -6.14
N ARG A 35 -3.92 -1.61 -4.97
CA ARG A 35 -2.50 -1.88 -4.75
C ARG A 35 -2.00 -3.04 -5.61
N VAL A 36 -2.69 -4.19 -5.62
CA VAL A 36 -2.31 -5.36 -6.43
C VAL A 36 -2.20 -4.98 -7.90
N LEU A 37 -3.25 -4.34 -8.45
CA LEU A 37 -3.29 -3.95 -9.86
C LEU A 37 -2.16 -2.97 -10.20
N SER A 38 -1.95 -1.97 -9.35
CA SER A 38 -0.88 -1.00 -9.53
C SER A 38 0.51 -1.63 -9.46
N GLN A 39 0.70 -2.62 -8.59
CA GLN A 39 1.99 -3.32 -8.46
C GLN A 39 2.28 -4.16 -9.69
N TRP A 40 1.28 -4.88 -10.20
CA TRP A 40 1.44 -5.63 -11.44
C TRP A 40 1.74 -4.73 -12.63
N ASP A 41 1.04 -3.60 -12.75
CA ASP A 41 1.33 -2.61 -13.79
C ASP A 41 2.77 -2.07 -13.66
N HIS A 42 3.21 -1.76 -12.44
CA HIS A 42 4.59 -1.32 -12.20
C HIS A 42 5.62 -2.40 -12.58
N MET A 43 5.39 -3.66 -12.22
CA MET A 43 6.27 -4.77 -12.58
C MET A 43 6.39 -4.92 -14.11
N LEU A 44 5.27 -4.78 -14.83
CA LEU A 44 5.27 -4.79 -16.29
C LEU A 44 6.10 -3.63 -16.86
N ASP A 45 5.87 -2.42 -16.36
CA ASP A 45 6.60 -1.22 -16.79
C ASP A 45 8.12 -1.38 -16.55
N VAL A 46 8.53 -1.91 -15.41
CA VAL A 46 9.94 -2.19 -15.06
C VAL A 46 10.54 -3.19 -16.06
N LEU A 47 9.86 -4.31 -16.33
CA LEU A 47 10.35 -5.33 -17.25
C LEU A 47 10.51 -4.82 -18.69
N VAL A 48 9.59 -3.95 -19.13
CA VAL A 48 9.69 -3.25 -20.42
C VAL A 48 10.86 -2.27 -20.42
N THR A 49 10.95 -1.43 -19.39
CA THR A 49 11.96 -0.36 -19.29
C THR A 49 13.38 -0.90 -19.25
N PHE A 50 13.63 -1.98 -18.52
CA PHE A 50 14.96 -2.58 -18.39
C PHE A 50 15.30 -3.58 -19.49
N GLY A 51 14.50 -3.65 -20.56
CA GLY A 51 14.80 -4.51 -21.72
C GLY A 51 14.80 -6.01 -21.40
N VAL A 52 14.36 -6.42 -20.21
CA VAL A 52 14.11 -7.83 -19.87
C VAL A 52 13.03 -8.40 -20.82
N ALA A 53 12.13 -7.52 -21.28
CA ALA A 53 11.14 -7.77 -22.31
C ALA A 53 11.66 -7.76 -23.76
N GLN A 54 12.93 -7.39 -24.03
CA GLN A 54 13.49 -7.31 -25.40
C GLN A 54 14.30 -8.54 -25.83
N ALA A 55 14.32 -9.63 -25.05
CA ALA A 55 15.06 -10.84 -25.42
C ALA A 55 14.17 -11.91 -26.08
N THR A 56 14.23 -11.95 -27.42
CA THR A 56 14.11 -13.13 -28.28
C THR A 56 12.73 -13.78 -28.49
N SER A 57 12.37 -13.85 -29.78
CA SER A 57 11.18 -14.40 -30.41
C SER A 57 10.98 -15.93 -30.30
N THR A 58 11.55 -16.62 -29.32
CA THR A 58 11.47 -18.10 -29.28
C THR A 58 11.19 -18.74 -27.93
N ASN A 59 11.21 -18.02 -26.79
CA ASN A 59 10.93 -18.64 -25.47
C ASN A 59 10.04 -17.79 -24.51
N LEU A 60 9.32 -16.78 -25.00
CA LEU A 60 8.51 -15.87 -24.18
C LEU A 60 7.07 -16.35 -23.93
N ARG A 61 6.88 -17.57 -23.41
CA ARG A 61 5.59 -17.94 -22.78
C ARG A 61 5.33 -17.03 -21.55
N THR A 62 6.37 -16.78 -20.77
CA THR A 62 6.34 -15.97 -19.53
C THR A 62 5.93 -14.50 -19.76
N TYR A 63 6.17 -13.94 -20.95
CA TYR A 63 5.76 -12.57 -21.28
C TYR A 63 4.28 -12.50 -21.62
N GLY A 64 3.78 -13.44 -22.43
CA GLY A 64 2.34 -13.63 -22.64
C GLY A 64 1.60 -13.91 -21.33
N ASP A 65 2.24 -14.63 -20.40
CA ASP A 65 1.70 -14.94 -19.06
C ASP A 65 1.65 -13.70 -18.14
N LEU A 66 2.63 -12.79 -18.23
CA LEU A 66 2.65 -11.52 -17.49
C LEU A 66 1.62 -10.52 -18.01
N TRP A 67 1.46 -10.46 -19.34
CA TRP A 67 0.41 -9.71 -20.02
C TRP A 67 -0.91 -10.48 -20.09
N SER A 68 -0.95 -11.71 -19.56
CA SER A 68 -2.14 -12.55 -19.61
C SER A 68 -3.25 -11.85 -18.87
N GLU A 69 -4.45 -11.90 -19.44
CA GLU A 69 -5.68 -11.52 -18.77
C GLU A 69 -6.13 -12.59 -17.77
N ASP A 70 -5.47 -13.77 -17.76
CA ASP A 70 -5.69 -14.79 -16.76
C ASP A 70 -4.96 -14.45 -15.45
N ALA A 71 -5.77 -14.17 -14.43
CA ALA A 71 -5.32 -13.97 -13.06
C ALA A 71 -4.39 -15.07 -12.55
N ARG A 72 -4.63 -16.33 -12.96
CA ARG A 72 -3.87 -17.49 -12.50
C ARG A 72 -2.44 -17.46 -13.00
N GLU A 73 -2.22 -17.00 -14.23
CA GLU A 73 -0.88 -16.86 -14.79
C GLU A 73 -0.09 -15.74 -14.09
N ARG A 74 -0.74 -14.61 -13.79
CA ARG A 74 -0.09 -13.54 -13.02
C ARG A 74 0.27 -13.98 -11.60
N LEU A 75 -0.62 -14.72 -10.95
CA LEU A 75 -0.38 -15.32 -9.63
C LEU A 75 0.72 -16.38 -9.67
N ARG A 76 0.95 -17.06 -10.79
CA ARG A 76 2.06 -18.01 -10.94
C ARG A 76 3.43 -17.32 -10.88
N ILE A 77 3.50 -16.09 -11.38
CA ILE A 77 4.76 -15.34 -11.50
C ILE A 77 5.06 -14.55 -10.22
N ALA A 78 4.03 -13.93 -9.65
CA ALA A 78 4.17 -13.10 -8.45
C ALA A 78 3.06 -13.42 -7.42
N PRO A 79 3.04 -14.63 -6.83
CA PRO A 79 1.94 -15.08 -5.98
C PRO A 79 1.74 -14.18 -4.77
N ALA A 80 2.83 -13.77 -4.12
CA ALA A 80 2.78 -12.91 -2.94
C ALA A 80 2.19 -11.51 -3.24
N VAL A 81 2.33 -11.00 -4.48
CA VAL A 81 1.78 -9.70 -4.86
C VAL A 81 0.26 -9.74 -4.88
N GLY A 82 -0.34 -10.85 -5.30
CA GLY A 82 -1.79 -11.01 -5.44
C GLY A 82 -2.51 -11.61 -4.23
N ASP A 83 -1.81 -11.94 -3.15
CA ASP A 83 -2.36 -12.61 -1.97
C ASP A 83 -1.83 -12.01 -0.66
N ASN A 84 -2.66 -11.17 -0.05
CA ASN A 84 -2.47 -10.57 1.27
C ASN A 84 -1.06 -9.99 1.50
N LEU A 85 -0.55 -9.21 0.54
CA LEU A 85 0.81 -8.68 0.61
C LEU A 85 1.04 -7.84 1.88
N LEU A 86 0.08 -7.02 2.31
CA LEU A 86 0.24 -6.22 3.54
C LEU A 86 0.43 -7.14 4.75
N THR A 87 -0.40 -8.17 4.87
CA THR A 87 -0.28 -9.19 5.91
C THR A 87 1.09 -9.87 5.85
N ARG A 88 1.55 -10.28 4.65
CA ARG A 88 2.87 -10.91 4.45
C ARG A 88 4.01 -9.97 4.86
N THR A 89 3.95 -8.70 4.48
CA THR A 89 4.93 -7.67 4.82
C THR A 89 5.03 -7.44 6.33
N LEU A 90 3.89 -7.39 7.03
CA LEU A 90 3.85 -7.21 8.49
C LEU A 90 4.36 -8.44 9.25
N LEU A 91 4.21 -9.64 8.69
CA LEU A 91 4.69 -10.89 9.28
C LEU A 91 6.15 -11.23 8.92
N GLY A 92 6.80 -10.44 8.07
CA GLY A 92 8.18 -10.68 7.71
C GLY A 92 8.36 -11.92 6.82
N GLN A 93 9.55 -12.53 6.94
CA GLN A 93 9.90 -13.77 6.26
C GLN A 93 8.88 -14.90 6.46
N ARG A 94 8.26 -15.00 7.65
CA ARG A 94 7.26 -16.04 7.96
C ARG A 94 6.00 -15.89 7.11
N GLY A 95 5.55 -14.65 6.89
CA GLY A 95 4.43 -14.36 5.99
C GLY A 95 4.76 -14.71 4.54
N PHE A 96 5.96 -14.38 4.07
CA PHE A 96 6.40 -14.69 2.70
C PHE A 96 6.70 -16.18 2.45
N ALA A 97 6.99 -16.95 3.49
CA ALA A 97 7.20 -18.40 3.38
C ALA A 97 5.90 -19.20 3.14
N LEU A 98 4.73 -18.59 3.36
CA LEU A 98 3.44 -19.26 3.18
C LEU A 98 3.08 -19.39 1.69
N PRO A 99 2.44 -20.51 1.28
CA PRO A 99 1.96 -20.67 -0.09
C PRO A 99 0.86 -19.67 -0.43
N LEU A 100 0.52 -19.57 -1.72
CA LEU A 100 -0.63 -18.81 -2.19
C LEU A 100 -1.92 -19.31 -1.50
N GLY A 101 -2.71 -18.40 -0.94
CA GLY A 101 -3.90 -18.70 -0.15
C GLY A 101 -3.59 -19.23 1.26
N GLY A 102 -2.33 -19.26 1.68
CA GLY A 102 -1.90 -19.75 3.00
C GLY A 102 -2.11 -18.74 4.14
N ILE A 103 -2.45 -17.50 3.84
CA ILE A 103 -2.76 -16.47 4.84
C ILE A 103 -4.18 -16.71 5.37
N GLY A 104 -4.32 -16.73 6.70
CA GLY A 104 -5.53 -17.11 7.41
C GLY A 104 -5.78 -16.19 8.61
N GLU A 105 -6.80 -16.50 9.40
CA GLU A 105 -7.22 -15.65 10.53
C GLU A 105 -6.10 -15.42 11.56
N GLU A 106 -5.35 -16.46 11.91
CA GLU A 106 -4.22 -16.34 12.85
C GLU A 106 -3.18 -15.32 12.34
N HIS A 107 -2.86 -15.39 11.05
CA HIS A 107 -1.94 -14.47 10.38
C HIS A 107 -2.46 -13.03 10.39
N TYR A 108 -3.77 -12.85 10.15
CA TYR A 108 -4.43 -11.55 10.29
C TYR A 108 -4.29 -10.99 11.71
N VAL A 109 -4.59 -11.78 12.74
CA VAL A 109 -4.49 -11.35 14.14
C VAL A 109 -3.05 -10.93 14.50
N GLN A 110 -2.05 -11.69 14.02
CA GLN A 110 -0.65 -11.37 14.23
C GLN A 110 -0.24 -10.09 13.49
N ALA A 111 -0.59 -9.96 12.22
CA ALA A 111 -0.29 -8.78 11.42
C ALA A 111 -0.97 -7.52 11.99
N ARG A 112 -2.22 -7.64 12.45
CA ARG A 112 -2.93 -6.58 13.14
C ARG A 112 -2.17 -6.07 14.36
N LYS A 113 -1.63 -6.96 15.19
CA LYS A 113 -0.81 -6.56 16.35
C LYS A 113 0.42 -5.75 15.93
N VAL A 114 1.05 -6.09 14.80
CA VAL A 114 2.18 -5.33 14.26
C VAL A 114 1.73 -3.98 13.73
N LEU A 115 0.63 -3.94 12.97
CA LEU A 115 0.06 -2.72 12.39
C LEU A 115 -0.29 -1.68 13.46
N LEU A 116 -0.84 -2.12 14.60
CA LEU A 116 -1.21 -1.26 15.72
C LEU A 116 -0.01 -0.72 16.52
N ARG A 117 1.22 -1.13 16.20
CA ARG A 117 2.44 -0.57 16.80
C ARG A 117 3.01 0.62 16.04
N PHE A 118 2.48 0.94 14.85
CA PHE A 118 2.87 2.14 14.13
C PHE A 118 2.28 3.37 14.79
N ASP A 119 3.08 4.42 14.92
CA ASP A 119 2.65 5.71 15.49
C ASP A 119 1.76 6.49 14.51
N VAL A 120 1.97 6.30 13.21
CA VAL A 120 1.24 7.00 12.16
C VAL A 120 0.79 6.03 11.07
N LEU A 121 -0.53 5.95 10.86
CA LEU A 121 -1.15 5.23 9.75
C LEU A 121 -1.63 6.24 8.70
N LEU A 122 -1.05 6.18 7.50
CA LEU A 122 -1.45 7.00 6.36
C LEU A 122 -2.27 6.16 5.39
N ILE A 123 -3.39 6.71 4.92
CA ILE A 123 -4.16 6.13 3.81
C ILE A 123 -3.89 6.94 2.56
N LEU A 124 -3.42 6.29 1.50
CA LEU A 124 -3.01 6.95 0.27
C LEU A 124 -4.18 7.72 -0.37
N GLU A 125 -5.37 7.11 -0.37
CA GLU A 125 -6.60 7.66 -0.93
C GLU A 125 -7.19 8.80 -0.08
N GLU A 126 -6.89 8.82 1.22
CA GLU A 126 -7.50 9.70 2.22
C GLU A 126 -6.43 10.42 3.04
N PHE A 127 -5.47 11.01 2.36
CA PHE A 127 -4.34 11.63 3.02
C PHE A 127 -4.78 12.76 3.95
N CYS A 128 -4.40 12.66 5.23
CA CYS A 128 -4.61 13.69 6.22
C CYS A 128 -3.29 14.38 6.60
N PRO A 129 -3.00 15.58 6.04
CA PRO A 129 -1.77 16.32 6.36
C PRO A 129 -1.61 16.62 7.86
N ALA A 130 -2.72 16.86 8.58
CA ALA A 130 -2.71 17.17 10.01
C ALA A 130 -2.23 15.99 10.86
N GLY A 131 -2.63 14.76 10.53
CA GLY A 131 -2.20 13.56 11.24
C GLY A 131 -0.71 13.31 11.08
N LEU A 132 -0.19 13.50 9.86
CA LEU A 132 1.24 13.39 9.61
C LEU A 132 2.06 14.49 10.32
N GLN A 133 1.62 15.75 10.26
CA GLN A 133 2.30 16.86 10.93
C GLN A 133 2.37 16.69 12.46
N ALA A 134 1.28 16.19 13.05
CA ALA A 134 1.23 15.93 14.48
C ALA A 134 2.06 14.70 14.88
N GLY A 135 1.94 13.61 14.12
CA GLY A 135 2.71 12.38 14.33
C GLY A 135 4.22 12.59 14.24
N LEU A 136 4.68 13.42 13.29
CA LEU A 136 6.09 13.81 13.15
C LEU A 136 6.55 14.89 14.16
N ARG A 137 5.77 15.13 15.22
CA ARG A 137 6.12 15.96 16.39
C ARG A 137 6.72 17.32 16.06
N GLY A 138 6.13 18.05 15.11
CA GLY A 138 6.47 19.46 14.87
C GLY A 138 7.29 19.72 13.61
N TRP A 139 7.34 18.78 12.66
CA TRP A 139 7.75 19.08 11.29
C TRP A 139 6.82 20.14 10.67
N ARG A 140 7.26 21.41 10.76
CA ARG A 140 6.60 22.56 10.14
C ARG A 140 7.10 22.66 8.71
N GLN A 141 6.42 22.05 7.75
CA GLN A 141 6.78 22.19 6.35
C GLN A 141 5.65 22.73 5.49
N ALA A 142 6.10 23.47 4.47
CA ALA A 142 5.36 24.00 3.32
C ALA A 142 4.34 22.98 2.79
N PRO A 143 3.25 23.42 2.11
CA PRO A 143 2.13 22.56 1.73
C PRO A 143 2.62 21.24 1.11
N MET A 144 2.41 20.15 1.85
CA MET A 144 2.71 18.80 1.40
C MET A 144 1.79 18.50 0.23
N LYS A 145 2.37 18.47 -0.97
CA LYS A 145 1.66 18.02 -2.16
C LYS A 145 1.87 16.51 -2.25
N LEU A 146 0.82 15.78 -2.55
CA LEU A 146 0.91 14.41 -3.06
C LEU A 146 0.86 14.47 -4.59
N PRO A 147 1.95 14.80 -5.30
CA PRO A 147 1.93 14.92 -6.76
C PRO A 147 1.52 13.60 -7.45
N HIS A 148 1.68 12.45 -6.76
CA HIS A 148 1.40 11.12 -7.32
C HIS A 148 0.04 10.53 -6.93
N ALA A 149 -0.70 11.08 -5.96
CA ALA A 149 -2.01 10.55 -5.58
C ALA A 149 -3.02 10.62 -6.74
N ARG A 150 -2.93 11.65 -7.59
CA ARG A 150 -3.81 11.84 -8.75
C ARG A 150 -3.48 10.94 -9.96
N LYS A 151 -2.23 10.48 -10.11
CA LYS A 151 -1.85 9.61 -11.24
C LYS A 151 -2.35 8.17 -11.07
N ALA A 152 -2.36 7.66 -9.84
CA ALA A 152 -2.87 6.32 -9.52
C ALA A 152 -4.37 6.17 -9.86
N GLN A 153 -5.15 7.24 -9.69
CA GLN A 153 -6.57 7.30 -10.05
C GLN A 153 -6.82 7.41 -11.57
N GLN A 154 -5.84 7.85 -12.35
CA GLN A 154 -5.95 7.89 -13.82
C GLN A 154 -5.58 6.56 -14.48
N GLN A 155 -4.69 5.76 -13.87
CA GLN A 155 -4.33 4.43 -14.40
C GLN A 155 -5.47 3.39 -14.32
N SER A 156 -6.49 3.60 -13.49
CA SER A 156 -7.68 2.73 -13.41
C SER A 156 -8.67 2.91 -14.56
N SER A 157 -8.37 3.74 -15.56
CA SER A 157 -9.23 3.97 -16.73
C SER A 157 -8.98 2.99 -17.89
N ARG A 158 -8.32 1.86 -17.63
CA ARG A 158 -8.25 0.78 -18.62
C ARG A 158 -9.66 0.23 -18.86
N PRO A 159 -10.11 0.09 -20.13
CA PRO A 159 -11.46 -0.35 -20.44
C PRO A 159 -11.73 -1.71 -19.79
N ASN A 160 -12.97 -1.93 -19.35
CA ASN A 160 -13.39 -3.18 -18.72
C ASN A 160 -13.19 -4.33 -19.73
N ARG A 161 -12.24 -5.23 -19.49
CA ARG A 161 -11.89 -6.33 -20.40
C ARG A 161 -12.67 -7.60 -20.04
N PRO A 162 -12.93 -8.51 -21.00
CA PRO A 162 -13.51 -9.81 -20.69
C PRO A 162 -12.70 -10.53 -19.60
N GLY A 163 -13.37 -11.01 -18.55
CA GLY A 163 -12.71 -11.68 -17.41
C GLY A 163 -12.26 -10.75 -16.27
N HIS A 164 -12.34 -9.43 -16.44
CA HIS A 164 -11.95 -8.46 -15.40
C HIS A 164 -12.72 -8.66 -14.09
N ASP A 165 -14.05 -8.84 -14.15
CA ASP A 165 -14.87 -9.03 -12.95
C ASP A 165 -14.51 -10.33 -12.20
N ALA A 166 -14.20 -11.41 -12.94
CA ALA A 166 -13.77 -12.68 -12.36
C ALA A 166 -12.39 -12.55 -11.68
N LEU A 167 -11.47 -11.82 -12.31
CA LEU A 167 -10.17 -11.46 -11.72
C LEU A 167 -10.35 -10.65 -10.43
N ILE A 168 -11.19 -9.62 -10.44
CA ILE A 168 -11.46 -8.80 -9.26
C ILE A 168 -12.11 -9.63 -8.15
N GLY A 169 -13.03 -10.54 -8.49
CA GLY A 169 -13.62 -11.49 -7.54
C GLY A 169 -12.58 -12.39 -6.88
N LEU A 170 -11.69 -12.99 -7.68
CA LEU A 170 -10.59 -13.82 -7.17
C LEU A 170 -9.65 -12.99 -6.27
N LEU A 171 -9.22 -11.81 -6.71
CA LEU A 171 -8.34 -10.96 -5.93
C LEU A 171 -8.98 -10.51 -4.61
N ARG A 172 -10.28 -10.21 -4.59
CA ARG A 172 -11.02 -9.91 -3.36
C ARG A 172 -10.98 -11.09 -2.39
N SER A 173 -11.18 -12.30 -2.88
CA SER A 173 -11.09 -13.51 -2.04
C SER A 173 -9.68 -13.72 -1.48
N LEU A 174 -8.65 -13.56 -2.32
CA LEU A 174 -7.25 -13.71 -1.93
C LEU A 174 -6.73 -12.56 -1.05
N ASN A 175 -7.37 -11.39 -1.04
CA ASN A 175 -6.93 -10.23 -0.24
C ASN A 175 -7.96 -9.87 0.85
N HIS A 176 -8.73 -10.87 1.31
CA HIS A 176 -9.72 -10.70 2.37
C HIS A 176 -9.11 -10.11 3.64
N TRP A 177 -7.99 -10.66 4.10
CA TRP A 177 -7.33 -10.23 5.35
C TRP A 177 -6.70 -8.85 5.22
N ASP A 178 -6.09 -8.55 4.07
CA ASP A 178 -5.60 -7.20 3.77
C ASP A 178 -6.74 -6.18 3.75
N SER A 179 -7.92 -6.55 3.25
CA SER A 179 -9.11 -5.70 3.25
C SER A 179 -9.60 -5.39 4.67
N MET A 180 -9.55 -6.37 5.57
CA MET A 180 -9.85 -6.17 6.99
C MET A 180 -8.84 -5.24 7.66
N LEU A 181 -7.53 -5.47 7.46
CA LEU A 181 -6.46 -4.60 8.00
C LEU A 181 -6.59 -3.18 7.46
N TYR A 182 -6.85 -3.02 6.17
CA TYR A 182 -7.03 -1.72 5.52
C TYR A 182 -8.23 -0.97 6.10
N ALA A 183 -9.38 -1.62 6.26
CA ALA A 183 -10.59 -1.00 6.82
C ALA A 183 -10.36 -0.52 8.27
N GLU A 184 -9.63 -1.28 9.06
CA GLU A 184 -9.26 -0.91 10.42
C GLU A 184 -8.28 0.28 10.43
N ALA A 185 -7.20 0.22 9.65
CA ALA A 185 -6.23 1.31 9.53
C ALA A 185 -6.89 2.61 9.07
N ARG A 186 -7.81 2.52 8.10
CA ARG A 186 -8.58 3.68 7.62
C ARG A 186 -9.44 4.29 8.71
N THR A 187 -10.07 3.45 9.54
CA THR A 187 -10.85 3.93 10.68
C THR A 187 -9.97 4.65 11.71
N ILE A 188 -8.81 4.09 12.03
CA ILE A 188 -7.84 4.70 12.96
C ILE A 188 -7.32 6.03 12.40
N SER A 189 -6.83 6.02 11.15
CA SER A 189 -6.32 7.22 10.47
C SER A 189 -7.34 8.35 10.41
N ALA A 190 -8.62 8.03 10.13
CA ALA A 190 -9.70 9.02 10.12
C ALA A 190 -9.99 9.61 11.52
N ARG A 191 -9.89 8.80 12.58
CA ARG A 191 -10.03 9.27 13.97
C ARG A 191 -8.88 10.17 14.37
N ASP A 192 -7.64 9.74 14.10
CA ASP A 192 -6.43 10.51 14.37
C ASP A 192 -6.46 11.85 13.66
N CYS A 193 -6.88 11.87 12.39
CA CYS A 193 -7.02 13.09 11.63
C CYS A 193 -7.91 14.13 12.35
N LYS A 194 -9.06 13.70 12.89
CA LYS A 194 -9.99 14.59 13.63
C LYS A 194 -9.39 15.07 14.95
N VAL A 195 -8.74 14.18 15.70
CA VAL A 195 -8.07 14.52 16.97
C VAL A 195 -6.99 15.57 16.72
N TRP A 196 -6.12 15.34 15.74
CA TRP A 196 -5.00 16.22 15.43
C TRP A 196 -5.43 17.56 14.85
N GLN A 197 -6.44 17.58 13.99
CA GLN A 197 -7.03 18.85 13.52
C GLN A 197 -7.57 19.70 14.68
N SER A 198 -8.25 19.07 15.64
CA SER A 198 -8.80 19.77 16.81
C SER A 198 -7.67 20.33 17.69
N PHE A 199 -6.63 19.53 17.94
CA PHE A 199 -5.46 19.94 18.70
C PHE A 199 -4.72 21.12 18.06
N LEU A 200 -4.51 21.07 16.74
CA LEU A 200 -3.83 22.14 16.00
C LEU A 200 -4.65 23.44 15.99
N ARG A 201 -5.99 23.37 15.93
CA ARG A 201 -6.88 24.54 16.02
C ARG A 201 -6.91 25.19 17.40
N ALA A 202 -6.77 24.39 18.47
CA ALA A 202 -6.81 24.87 19.85
C ALA A 202 -5.53 25.63 20.28
N ARG A 203 -4.44 25.56 19.50
CA ARG A 203 -3.18 26.26 19.81
C ARG A 203 -3.27 27.75 19.42
N PRO A 204 -3.17 28.69 20.38
CA PRO A 204 -3.11 30.12 20.07
C PRO A 204 -1.90 30.42 19.18
N GLY A 205 -2.13 30.99 17.98
CA GLY A 205 -1.07 31.40 17.05
C GLY A 205 -0.99 30.65 15.71
N HIS A 206 -1.84 29.64 15.45
CA HIS A 206 -1.86 28.89 14.17
C HIS A 206 -2.95 29.30 13.16
N ALA A 207 -3.77 30.31 13.47
CA ALA A 207 -4.92 30.69 12.66
C ALA A 207 -4.62 31.45 11.34
N ARG A 208 -3.35 31.63 10.92
CA ARG A 208 -3.05 32.54 9.79
C ARG A 208 -2.84 31.93 8.40
N ASN A 209 -2.67 30.62 8.23
CA ASN A 209 -2.17 30.09 6.93
C ASN A 209 -2.94 28.89 6.33
N TYR A 210 -4.22 28.69 6.63
CA TYR A 210 -4.98 27.53 6.11
C TYR A 210 -6.24 27.92 5.30
N SER A 211 -6.09 28.88 4.38
CA SER A 211 -7.03 29.16 3.28
C SER A 211 -6.42 28.73 1.96
#